data_AF-A0A949MN95-F1
#
_entry.id   AF-A0A949MN95-F1
#
_cell.length_a   1.000
_cell.length_b   1.000
_cell.length_c   1.000
_cell.angle_alpha   90.00
_cell.angle_beta   90.00
_cell.angle_gamma   90.00
#
_symmetry.space_group_name_H-M   'P 1'
#
loop_
_entity.id
_entity.type
_entity.pdbx_description
1 polymer ?
#
loop_
_entity_poly.entity_id
_entity_poly.type
_entity_poly.pdbx_seq_one_letter_code
_entity_poly.pdbx_strand_id
1 'polypeptide(L)'
;MSKENDNENGISASPQPTSAEGPLGNKKIVDAEPEELVQALRHVVNPESNGVHSSTSEKRRASENGDILDQTNSAENAREPEAKSGYKNPFHLFADVFYGVLIAPRQTLAILADRAKFPPTFANLLLTFALVLFSVGLPAAMKASGNASAPEESVLKSISFAFGNLFNWSILSLILYYLSIGLRPNRLTLGNAFIVTGWAFLPFSFFAPVACFKLALGNGFIFFACLPAIWFLFLQWTAFQTALRVSNFKLLLIALVVPPVLCLVYIFWIGLAAFSLLSQLIAHLS
;
A
#
# COMPACT_ATOMS: atom_id res chain seq x y z
N MET A 1 75.95 -30.18 9.45
CA MET A 1 75.36 -31.40 8.87
C MET A 1 73.86 -31.16 8.76
N SER A 2 73.22 -30.98 7.61
CA SER A 2 73.60 -30.93 6.20
C SER A 2 72.45 -30.26 5.43
N LYS A 3 72.81 -29.38 4.47
CA LYS A 3 72.29 -29.18 3.10
C LYS A 3 70.77 -29.06 2.88
N GLU A 4 70.20 -27.97 2.35
CA GLU A 4 70.40 -27.31 1.04
C GLU A 4 69.54 -27.92 -0.11
N ASN A 5 68.80 -27.04 -0.80
CA ASN A 5 68.21 -27.10 -2.17
C ASN A 5 66.95 -27.98 -2.41
N ASP A 6 65.95 -27.64 -3.25
CA ASP A 6 65.76 -26.76 -4.44
C ASP A 6 64.29 -26.24 -4.43
N ASN A 7 63.88 -25.02 -4.83
CA ASN A 7 63.90 -24.33 -6.13
C ASN A 7 63.15 -25.04 -7.28
N GLU A 8 61.89 -24.68 -7.55
CA GLU A 8 61.34 -24.70 -8.91
C GLU A 8 60.36 -23.53 -9.15
N ASN A 9 60.76 -22.70 -10.10
CA ASN A 9 60.02 -21.60 -10.71
C ASN A 9 59.02 -22.13 -11.75
N GLY A 10 57.79 -21.64 -11.70
CA GLY A 10 56.78 -21.81 -12.75
C GLY A 10 56.10 -20.49 -13.08
N ILE A 11 56.76 -19.66 -13.90
CA ILE A 11 56.19 -18.46 -14.51
C ILE A 11 55.34 -18.89 -15.72
N SER A 12 54.06 -18.53 -15.74
CA SER A 12 53.37 -18.25 -17.00
C SER A 12 52.37 -17.12 -16.79
N ALA A 13 52.64 -16.01 -17.47
CA ALA A 13 51.90 -14.76 -17.41
C ALA A 13 51.17 -14.51 -18.74
N SER A 14 49.90 -14.08 -18.64
CA SER A 14 49.18 -13.08 -19.46
C SER A 14 47.68 -13.40 -19.55
N PRO A 15 46.77 -12.44 -19.88
CA PRO A 15 46.66 -11.06 -19.41
C PRO A 15 45.20 -10.67 -18.98
N GLN A 16 45.08 -9.60 -18.17
CA GLN A 16 43.98 -8.60 -17.97
C GLN A 16 42.50 -8.89 -18.34
N PRO A 17 41.49 -8.35 -17.58
CA PRO A 17 41.32 -6.90 -17.44
C PRO A 17 40.90 -6.37 -16.06
N THR A 18 41.33 -5.14 -15.82
CA THR A 18 40.86 -4.20 -14.80
C THR A 18 39.42 -3.75 -15.06
N SER A 19 38.56 -3.85 -14.06
CA SER A 19 37.34 -3.05 -13.92
C SER A 19 37.11 -2.75 -12.45
N ALA A 20 37.00 -1.47 -12.13
CA ALA A 20 36.71 -0.94 -10.81
C ALA A 20 35.24 -1.15 -10.44
N GLU A 21 34.97 -1.67 -9.23
CA GLU A 21 33.67 -1.59 -8.56
C GLU A 21 33.86 -1.24 -7.08
N GLY A 22 33.01 -0.33 -6.61
CA GLY A 22 33.23 0.56 -5.46
C GLY A 22 33.01 -0.02 -4.05
N PRO A 23 33.13 0.83 -3.00
CA PRO A 23 33.31 0.39 -1.63
C PRO A 23 31.99 0.39 -0.87
N LEU A 24 31.22 -0.69 -0.95
CA LEU A 24 30.19 -0.98 0.06
C LEU A 24 30.23 -2.48 0.39
N GLY A 25 31.20 -2.81 1.25
CA GLY A 25 31.32 -4.12 1.86
C GLY A 25 30.16 -4.42 2.81
N ASN A 26 29.84 -5.70 2.93
CA ASN A 26 28.84 -6.29 3.82
C ASN A 26 29.01 -5.91 5.31
N LYS A 27 28.64 -4.69 5.71
CA LYS A 27 28.51 -4.30 7.13
C LYS A 27 27.08 -4.53 7.62
N LYS A 28 26.94 -5.13 8.81
CA LYS A 28 25.66 -5.27 9.51
C LYS A 28 25.25 -3.91 10.08
N ILE A 29 23.94 -3.63 10.06
CA ILE A 29 23.32 -2.36 10.49
C ILE A 29 23.70 -1.96 11.95
N VAL A 30 24.11 -2.92 12.76
CA VAL A 30 24.50 -2.71 14.17
C VAL A 30 25.83 -1.94 14.31
N ASP A 31 26.66 -1.93 13.26
CA ASP A 31 27.99 -1.30 13.27
C ASP A 31 28.03 0.03 12.49
N ALA A 32 26.87 0.54 12.06
CA ALA A 32 26.78 1.80 11.31
C ALA A 32 26.80 2.99 12.27
N GLU A 33 27.70 3.96 12.01
CA GLU A 33 27.73 5.20 12.77
C GLU A 33 26.44 6.01 12.56
N PRO A 34 25.97 6.75 13.57
CA PRO A 34 24.69 7.46 13.52
C PRO A 34 24.59 8.47 12.37
N GLU A 35 25.71 8.99 11.87
CA GLU A 35 25.74 9.90 10.72
C GLU A 35 25.44 9.21 9.38
N GLU A 36 25.84 7.95 9.22
CA GLU A 36 25.55 7.16 8.00
C GLU A 36 24.05 6.80 7.94
N LEU A 37 23.44 6.49 9.09
CA LEU A 37 22.00 6.28 9.20
C LEU A 37 21.19 7.55 8.87
N VAL A 38 21.68 8.73 9.26
CA VAL A 38 21.06 10.01 8.91
C VAL A 38 21.20 10.32 7.42
N GLN A 39 22.34 10.02 6.80
CA GLN A 39 22.51 10.16 5.34
C GLN A 39 21.61 9.18 4.57
N ALA A 40 21.51 7.92 5.01
CA ALA A 40 20.60 6.94 4.43
C ALA A 40 19.13 7.38 4.54
N LEU A 41 18.72 7.92 5.70
CA LEU A 41 17.38 8.48 5.90
C LEU A 41 17.13 9.71 5.03
N ARG A 42 18.12 10.59 4.83
CA ARG A 42 17.97 11.74 3.90
C ARG A 42 17.81 11.28 2.45
N HIS A 43 18.52 10.23 2.03
CA HIS A 43 18.37 9.65 0.69
C HIS A 43 16.98 9.04 0.45
N VAL A 44 16.34 8.50 1.49
CA VAL A 44 14.95 8.00 1.40
C VAL A 44 13.93 9.15 1.41
N VAL A 45 14.22 10.23 2.13
CA VAL A 45 13.28 11.36 2.29
C VAL A 45 13.29 12.32 1.08
N ASN A 46 14.42 12.48 0.36
CA ASN A 46 14.54 13.39 -0.79
C ASN A 46 15.24 12.74 -2.00
N PRO A 47 14.56 11.90 -2.78
CA PRO A 47 15.14 11.25 -3.97
C PRO A 47 15.43 12.22 -5.14
N GLU A 48 14.93 13.46 -5.12
CA GLU A 48 15.04 14.40 -6.26
C GLU A 48 16.25 15.35 -6.21
N SER A 49 17.10 15.31 -5.19
CA SER A 49 18.16 16.32 -5.02
C SER A 49 19.53 16.00 -5.65
N ASN A 50 19.77 14.79 -6.16
CA ASN A 50 21.08 14.41 -6.70
C ASN A 50 21.03 13.98 -8.18
N GLY A 51 20.59 14.90 -9.04
CA GLY A 51 20.54 14.66 -10.48
C GLY A 51 20.84 15.88 -11.35
N VAL A 52 21.53 16.91 -10.85
CA VAL A 52 22.01 18.01 -11.71
C VAL A 52 23.34 18.56 -11.17
N HIS A 53 24.47 18.10 -11.73
CA HIS A 53 25.57 18.99 -12.10
C HIS A 53 26.64 18.30 -12.98
N SER A 54 27.24 19.12 -13.83
CA SER A 54 28.27 18.85 -14.84
C SER A 54 27.74 18.11 -16.09
N SER A 55 27.67 18.71 -17.27
CA SER A 55 28.69 19.53 -17.92
C SER A 55 28.10 20.59 -18.85
N THR A 56 28.70 21.78 -18.76
CA THR A 56 28.52 22.92 -19.66
C THR A 56 29.75 22.98 -20.56
N SER A 57 29.57 22.92 -21.88
CA SER A 57 30.50 23.46 -22.89
C SER A 57 29.84 23.53 -24.28
N GLU A 58 29.09 24.61 -24.48
CA GLU A 58 29.28 25.59 -25.57
C GLU A 58 29.92 25.12 -26.90
N LYS A 59 29.12 25.02 -27.99
CA LYS A 59 29.56 25.39 -29.35
C LYS A 59 28.41 25.71 -30.33
N ARG A 60 28.21 27.01 -30.54
CA ARG A 60 27.87 27.77 -31.77
C ARG A 60 26.96 27.19 -32.88
N ARG A 61 26.00 28.08 -33.21
CA ARG A 61 25.55 28.59 -34.53
C ARG A 61 24.45 27.86 -35.29
N ALA A 62 23.28 28.53 -35.30
CA ALA A 62 22.44 28.90 -36.44
C ALA A 62 22.71 28.22 -37.79
N SER A 63 21.69 27.55 -38.31
CA SER A 63 21.29 27.69 -39.71
C SER A 63 19.78 27.45 -39.85
N GLU A 64 19.24 28.24 -40.76
CA GLU A 64 17.87 28.50 -41.14
C GLU A 64 17.36 27.49 -42.19
N ASN A 65 16.04 27.29 -42.21
CA ASN A 65 15.15 26.77 -43.26
C ASN A 65 15.37 25.38 -43.89
N GLY A 66 14.25 24.65 -43.92
CA GLY A 66 14.03 23.48 -44.77
C GLY A 66 12.75 22.75 -44.40
N ASP A 67 11.62 23.19 -44.99
CA ASP A 67 10.43 22.35 -45.15
C ASP A 67 10.81 20.98 -45.72
N ILE A 68 10.17 19.91 -45.23
CA ILE A 68 9.56 18.84 -46.03
C ILE A 68 8.79 17.87 -45.12
N LEU A 69 7.56 17.64 -45.59
CA LEU A 69 6.55 16.63 -45.29
C LEU A 69 7.01 15.22 -44.86
N ASP A 70 6.10 14.63 -44.08
CA ASP A 70 5.69 13.22 -44.07
C ASP A 70 6.58 12.21 -43.31
N GLN A 71 6.14 11.90 -42.09
CA GLN A 71 6.24 10.53 -41.57
C GLN A 71 5.08 10.23 -40.63
N THR A 72 4.00 9.81 -41.29
CA THR A 72 2.98 8.93 -40.73
C THR A 72 3.65 7.59 -40.34
N ASN A 73 3.27 7.03 -39.19
CA ASN A 73 3.66 5.70 -38.64
C ASN A 73 4.89 5.61 -37.73
N SER A 74 4.73 6.04 -36.48
CA SER A 74 5.31 5.34 -35.32
C SER A 74 4.23 5.13 -34.26
N ALA A 75 3.28 4.23 -34.56
CA ALA A 75 2.56 3.48 -33.54
C ALA A 75 3.51 2.40 -32.98
N GLU A 76 4.65 2.86 -32.44
CA GLU A 76 5.66 2.02 -31.83
C GLU A 76 5.34 1.94 -30.35
N ASN A 77 4.68 0.83 -29.99
CA ASN A 77 4.69 0.19 -28.68
C ASN A 77 5.39 1.01 -27.58
N ALA A 78 4.67 1.98 -27.01
CA ALA A 78 4.95 2.47 -25.68
C ALA A 78 4.60 1.34 -24.70
N ARG A 79 5.44 0.29 -24.68
CA ARG A 79 5.50 -0.63 -23.55
C ARG A 79 5.84 0.27 -22.37
N GLU A 80 4.84 0.54 -21.53
CA GLU A 80 5.03 1.18 -20.25
C GLU A 80 6.28 0.55 -19.63
N PRO A 81 7.29 1.33 -19.24
CA PRO A 81 8.48 0.77 -18.62
C PRO A 81 7.98 0.01 -17.40
N GLU A 82 8.07 -1.32 -17.45
CA GLU A 82 7.74 -2.16 -16.32
C GLU A 82 8.60 -1.65 -15.17
N ALA A 83 7.95 -1.01 -14.19
CA ALA A 83 8.58 -0.56 -12.98
C ALA A 83 9.09 -1.82 -12.29
N LYS A 84 10.33 -2.21 -12.61
CA LYS A 84 11.03 -3.33 -11.98
C LYS A 84 11.16 -2.95 -10.52
N SER A 85 10.24 -3.46 -9.70
CA SER A 85 10.32 -3.34 -8.26
C SER A 85 11.71 -3.84 -7.87
N GLY A 86 12.54 -2.97 -7.28
CA GLY A 86 13.94 -3.29 -6.96
C GLY A 86 14.11 -4.44 -5.95
N TYR A 87 13.01 -5.02 -5.47
CA TYR A 87 13.00 -6.10 -4.51
C TYR A 87 13.05 -7.46 -5.21
N LYS A 88 14.13 -8.22 -4.97
CA LYS A 88 14.24 -9.63 -5.38
C LYS A 88 13.37 -10.57 -4.55
N ASN A 89 13.02 -10.19 -3.32
CA ASN A 89 12.26 -11.01 -2.38
C ASN A 89 10.94 -10.31 -1.98
N PRO A 90 9.77 -10.94 -2.20
CA PRO A 90 8.47 -10.34 -1.88
C PRO A 90 8.28 -10.08 -0.38
N PHE A 91 8.97 -10.83 0.48
CA PHE A 91 8.89 -10.64 1.93
C PHE A 91 9.53 -9.33 2.39
N HIS A 92 10.64 -8.92 1.78
CA HIS A 92 11.28 -7.63 2.10
C HIS A 92 10.36 -6.46 1.72
N LEU A 93 9.74 -6.54 0.54
CA LEU A 93 8.74 -5.55 0.13
C LEU A 93 7.57 -5.49 1.12
N PHE A 94 7.04 -6.64 1.55
CA PHE A 94 5.98 -6.69 2.55
C PHE A 94 6.42 -6.05 3.87
N ALA A 95 7.61 -6.40 4.38
CA ALA A 95 8.13 -5.86 5.62
C ALA A 95 8.31 -4.34 5.55
N ASP A 96 8.88 -3.81 4.45
CA ASP A 96 9.07 -2.38 4.27
C ASP A 96 7.75 -1.62 4.19
N VAL A 97 6.74 -2.18 3.53
CA VAL A 97 5.39 -1.59 3.51
C VAL A 97 4.76 -1.68 4.89
N PHE A 98 4.87 -2.81 5.58
CA PHE A 98 4.35 -3.01 6.93
C PHE A 98 4.95 -1.98 7.91
N TYR A 99 6.27 -1.91 8.01
CA TYR A 99 6.95 -0.93 8.88
C TYR A 99 6.69 0.50 8.42
N GLY A 100 6.63 0.74 7.11
CA GLY A 100 6.29 2.05 6.55
C GLY A 100 4.90 2.53 6.98
N VAL A 101 3.89 1.65 6.93
CA VAL A 101 2.52 1.99 7.40
C VAL A 101 2.51 2.29 8.90
N LEU A 102 3.36 1.63 9.70
CA LEU A 102 3.42 1.87 11.15
C LEU A 102 4.17 3.16 11.50
N ILE A 103 5.28 3.46 10.82
CA ILE A 103 6.21 4.54 11.18
C ILE A 103 5.92 5.83 10.39
N ALA A 104 5.67 5.71 9.09
CA ALA A 104 5.49 6.83 8.16
C ALA A 104 4.23 6.67 7.27
N PRO A 105 3.03 6.49 7.87
CA PRO A 105 1.82 6.07 7.16
C PRO A 105 1.46 6.95 5.96
N ARG A 106 1.62 8.27 6.09
CA ARG A 106 1.29 9.22 5.03
C ARG A 106 2.14 9.01 3.78
N GLN A 107 3.45 8.80 3.95
CA GLN A 107 4.36 8.61 2.83
C GLN A 107 4.14 7.24 2.20
N THR A 108 4.03 6.18 3.02
CA THR A 108 3.83 4.82 2.53
C THR A 108 2.51 4.67 1.80
N LEU A 109 1.40 5.17 2.34
CA LEU A 109 0.09 5.11 1.66
C LEU A 109 0.07 5.95 0.37
N ALA A 110 0.83 7.06 0.31
CA ALA A 110 0.99 7.82 -0.92
C ALA A 110 1.76 7.05 -2.00
N ILE A 111 2.77 6.26 -1.62
CA ILE A 111 3.51 5.38 -2.53
C ILE A 111 2.61 4.24 -3.02
N LEU A 112 1.85 3.60 -2.13
CA LEU A 112 0.89 2.55 -2.48
C LEU A 112 -0.23 3.05 -3.41
N ALA A 113 -0.61 4.32 -3.28
CA ALA A 113 -1.58 4.96 -4.17
C ALA A 113 -1.02 5.30 -5.56
N ASP A 114 0.30 5.31 -5.73
CA ASP A 114 0.95 5.68 -6.98
C ASP A 114 1.23 4.44 -7.84
N ARG A 115 0.50 4.30 -8.96
CA ARG A 115 0.63 3.16 -9.88
C ARG A 115 2.05 2.97 -10.42
N ALA A 116 2.82 4.05 -10.55
CA ALA A 116 4.17 3.99 -11.11
C ALA A 116 5.16 3.42 -10.09
N LYS A 117 4.93 3.67 -8.79
CA LYS A 117 5.80 3.20 -7.70
C LYS A 117 5.37 1.84 -7.17
N PHE A 118 4.06 1.60 -7.11
CA PHE A 118 3.48 0.36 -6.62
C PHE A 118 2.39 -0.11 -7.60
N PRO A 119 2.77 -0.86 -8.65
CA PRO A 119 1.82 -1.33 -9.64
C PRO A 119 0.82 -2.33 -9.02
N PRO A 120 -0.46 -2.32 -9.45
CA PRO A 120 -1.50 -3.21 -8.94
C PRO A 120 -1.38 -4.60 -9.55
N THR A 121 -0.23 -5.25 -9.34
CA THR A 121 0.00 -6.63 -9.76
C THR A 121 -0.90 -7.58 -8.97
N PHE A 122 -1.20 -8.75 -9.55
CA PHE A 122 -1.98 -9.78 -8.87
C PHE A 122 -1.35 -10.19 -7.52
N ALA A 123 -0.02 -10.28 -7.46
CA ALA A 123 0.70 -10.60 -6.22
C ALA A 123 0.45 -9.55 -5.12
N ASN A 124 0.52 -8.26 -5.46
CA ASN A 124 0.27 -7.18 -4.51
C ASN A 124 -1.19 -7.15 -4.02
N LEU A 125 -2.14 -7.42 -4.92
CA LEU A 125 -3.55 -7.54 -4.56
C LEU A 125 -3.83 -8.74 -3.66
N LEU A 126 -3.25 -9.91 -3.98
CA LEU A 126 -3.39 -11.12 -3.17
C LEU A 126 -2.77 -10.94 -1.78
N LEU A 127 -1.61 -10.29 -1.69
CA LEU A 127 -0.96 -9.95 -0.44
C LEU A 127 -1.83 -9.02 0.42
N THR A 128 -2.42 -8.00 -0.20
CA THR A 128 -3.35 -7.09 0.49
C THR A 128 -4.61 -7.84 0.95
N PHE A 129 -5.17 -8.70 0.10
CA PHE A 129 -6.33 -9.52 0.45
C PHE A 129 -6.04 -10.43 1.65
N ALA A 130 -4.91 -11.12 1.62
CA ALA A 130 -4.47 -11.97 2.73
C ALA A 130 -4.27 -11.17 4.02
N LEU A 131 -3.70 -9.96 3.93
CA LEU A 131 -3.54 -9.05 5.07
C LEU A 131 -4.90 -8.64 5.66
N VAL A 132 -5.87 -8.25 4.83
CA VAL A 132 -7.21 -7.87 5.29
C VAL A 132 -7.90 -9.07 5.94
N LEU A 133 -7.84 -10.24 5.30
CA LEU A 133 -8.42 -11.47 5.84
C LEU A 133 -7.80 -11.83 7.19
N PHE A 134 -6.48 -11.72 7.33
CA PHE A 134 -5.77 -11.94 8.60
C PHE A 134 -6.17 -10.91 9.67
N SER A 135 -6.18 -9.62 9.32
CA SER A 135 -6.46 -8.52 10.23
C SER A 135 -7.90 -8.56 10.77
N VAL A 136 -8.85 -9.00 9.94
CA VAL A 136 -10.27 -9.17 10.32
C VAL A 136 -10.53 -10.53 10.97
N GLY A 137 -9.84 -11.58 10.51
CA GLY A 137 -10.00 -12.95 10.99
C GLY A 137 -9.59 -13.11 12.44
N LEU A 138 -8.55 -12.40 12.89
CA LEU A 138 -8.12 -12.43 14.29
C LEU A 138 -9.22 -11.96 15.28
N PRO A 139 -9.79 -10.74 15.16
CA PRO A 139 -10.94 -10.33 15.95
C PRO A 139 -12.16 -11.25 15.83
N ALA A 140 -12.41 -11.81 14.64
CA ALA A 140 -13.50 -12.76 14.42
C ALA A 140 -13.31 -14.04 15.23
N ALA A 141 -12.12 -14.64 15.17
CA ALA A 141 -11.78 -15.86 15.90
C ALA A 141 -11.87 -15.66 17.42
N MET A 142 -11.48 -14.49 17.92
CA MET A 142 -11.64 -14.18 19.34
C MET A 142 -13.10 -14.09 19.78
N LYS A 143 -14.01 -13.59 18.94
CA LYS A 143 -15.44 -13.62 19.21
C LYS A 143 -15.98 -15.06 19.25
N ALA A 144 -15.44 -15.94 18.40
CA ALA A 144 -15.84 -17.35 18.35
C ALA A 144 -15.58 -18.09 19.67
N SER A 145 -14.46 -17.77 20.33
CA SER A 145 -13.94 -18.47 21.52
C SER A 145 -14.67 -18.14 22.84
N GLY A 146 -15.58 -17.16 22.86
CA GLY A 146 -16.22 -16.71 24.10
C GLY A 146 -17.44 -17.56 24.49
N ASN A 147 -17.25 -18.58 25.35
CA ASN A 147 -18.28 -19.32 26.13
C ASN A 147 -19.68 -19.41 25.49
N ALA A 148 -19.77 -19.76 24.22
CA ALA A 148 -21.06 -19.93 23.56
C ALA A 148 -21.59 -21.33 23.92
N SER A 149 -22.75 -21.37 24.56
CA SER A 149 -23.54 -22.59 24.78
C SER A 149 -23.92 -23.30 23.47
N ALA A 150 -23.80 -22.60 22.33
CA ALA A 150 -23.96 -23.14 20.98
C ALA A 150 -22.72 -22.78 20.13
N PRO A 151 -21.76 -23.72 19.91
CA PRO A 151 -20.54 -23.45 19.15
C PRO A 151 -20.83 -23.09 17.68
N GLU A 152 -21.90 -23.65 17.11
CA GLU A 152 -22.31 -23.42 15.72
C GLU A 152 -22.71 -21.96 15.45
N GLU A 153 -23.48 -21.36 16.35
CA GLU A 153 -23.86 -19.95 16.24
C GLU A 153 -22.66 -19.00 16.33
N SER A 154 -21.66 -19.37 17.13
CA SER A 154 -20.46 -18.58 17.35
C SER A 154 -19.58 -18.52 16.09
N VAL A 155 -19.44 -19.66 15.41
CA VAL A 155 -18.72 -19.76 14.13
C VAL A 155 -19.45 -18.94 13.06
N LEU A 156 -20.77 -19.07 12.95
CA LEU A 156 -21.56 -18.32 11.96
C LEU A 156 -21.46 -16.80 12.19
N LYS A 157 -21.55 -16.33 13.44
CA LYS A 157 -21.35 -14.92 13.79
C LYS A 157 -19.96 -14.41 13.41
N SER A 158 -18.95 -15.25 13.58
CA SER A 158 -17.55 -14.91 13.25
C SER A 158 -17.34 -14.84 11.74
N ILE A 159 -17.90 -15.78 10.98
CA ILE A 159 -17.89 -15.77 9.51
C ILE A 159 -18.63 -14.52 9.00
N SER A 160 -19.85 -14.27 9.50
CA SER A 160 -20.65 -13.09 9.14
C SER A 160 -19.90 -11.79 9.42
N PHE A 161 -19.21 -11.70 10.57
CA PHE A 161 -18.36 -10.57 10.90
C PHE A 161 -17.19 -10.41 9.91
N ALA A 162 -16.51 -11.50 9.54
CA ALA A 162 -15.41 -11.45 8.58
C ALA A 162 -15.87 -10.99 7.19
N PHE A 163 -16.96 -11.59 6.68
CA PHE A 163 -17.55 -11.20 5.39
C PHE A 163 -18.07 -9.77 5.40
N GLY A 164 -18.71 -9.32 6.49
CA GLY A 164 -19.17 -7.93 6.62
C GLY A 164 -18.02 -6.93 6.52
N ASN A 165 -16.87 -7.24 7.12
CA ASN A 165 -15.68 -6.39 7.03
C ASN A 165 -15.00 -6.46 5.66
N LEU A 166 -14.96 -7.63 4.99
CA LEU A 166 -14.47 -7.74 3.60
C LEU A 166 -15.34 -6.93 2.63
N PHE A 167 -16.66 -6.96 2.83
CA PHE A 167 -17.60 -6.17 2.05
C PHE A 167 -17.40 -4.67 2.32
N ASN A 168 -17.22 -4.28 3.59
CA ASN A 168 -16.90 -2.90 3.96
C ASN A 168 -15.58 -2.42 3.32
N TRP A 169 -14.52 -3.23 3.35
CA TRP A 169 -13.26 -2.94 2.66
C TRP A 169 -13.46 -2.73 1.15
N SER A 170 -14.28 -3.58 0.52
CA SER A 170 -14.63 -3.45 -0.91
C SER A 170 -15.37 -2.15 -1.19
N ILE A 171 -16.37 -1.79 -0.37
CA ILE A 171 -17.11 -0.53 -0.47
C ILE A 171 -16.16 0.67 -0.33
N LEU A 172 -15.30 0.69 0.69
CA LEU A 172 -14.36 1.78 0.92
C LEU A 172 -13.40 1.96 -0.27
N SER A 173 -12.94 0.85 -0.86
CA SER A 173 -12.08 0.85 -2.04
C SER A 173 -12.80 1.43 -3.27
N LEU A 174 -14.06 1.04 -3.48
CA LEU A 174 -14.88 1.56 -4.57
C LEU A 174 -15.20 3.05 -4.38
N ILE A 175 -15.58 3.47 -3.17
CA ILE A 175 -15.80 4.89 -2.85
C ILE A 175 -14.54 5.69 -3.15
N LEU A 176 -13.37 5.22 -2.71
CA LEU A 176 -12.10 5.88 -2.98
C LEU A 176 -11.82 5.99 -4.49
N TYR A 177 -12.04 4.90 -5.23
CA TYR A 177 -11.87 4.86 -6.69
C TYR A 177 -12.80 5.85 -7.39
N TYR A 178 -14.10 5.84 -7.12
CA TYR A 178 -15.06 6.75 -7.75
C TYR A 178 -14.85 8.21 -7.37
N LEU A 179 -14.52 8.49 -6.10
CA LEU A 179 -14.14 9.84 -5.67
C LEU A 179 -12.88 10.31 -6.39
N SER A 180 -11.91 9.42 -6.64
CA SER A 180 -10.70 9.78 -7.37
C SER A 180 -10.99 10.20 -8.82
N ILE A 181 -11.97 9.57 -9.47
CA ILE A 181 -12.40 9.93 -10.82
C ILE A 181 -13.04 11.33 -10.83
N GLY A 182 -13.89 11.62 -9.85
CA GLY A 182 -14.60 12.90 -9.77
C GLY A 182 -13.71 14.08 -9.36
N LEU A 183 -12.70 13.84 -8.53
CA LEU A 183 -11.89 14.91 -7.92
C LEU A 183 -10.53 15.11 -8.59
N ARG A 184 -10.04 14.17 -9.39
CA ARG A 184 -8.65 14.20 -9.89
C ARG A 184 -8.52 13.85 -11.36
N PRO A 185 -7.73 14.61 -12.15
CA PRO A 185 -7.43 14.25 -13.55
C PRO A 185 -6.59 12.97 -13.65
N ASN A 186 -5.69 12.76 -12.68
CA ASN A 186 -4.80 11.60 -12.64
C ASN A 186 -5.50 10.48 -11.86
N ARG A 187 -6.10 9.54 -12.61
CA ARG A 187 -7.01 8.53 -12.09
C ARG A 187 -6.27 7.50 -11.25
N LEU A 188 -6.71 7.31 -10.00
CA LEU A 188 -6.30 6.17 -9.18
C LEU A 188 -6.82 4.90 -9.86
N THR A 189 -5.96 3.89 -10.04
CA THR A 189 -6.43 2.61 -10.55
C THR A 189 -7.26 1.91 -9.48
N LEU A 190 -8.23 1.09 -9.89
CA LEU A 190 -9.06 0.33 -8.96
C LEU A 190 -8.20 -0.56 -8.05
N GLY A 191 -7.17 -1.21 -8.60
CA GLY A 191 -6.26 -2.06 -7.83
C GLY A 191 -5.48 -1.30 -6.75
N ASN A 192 -4.96 -0.11 -7.04
CA ASN A 192 -4.29 0.70 -6.02
C ASN A 192 -5.27 1.18 -4.95
N ALA A 193 -6.54 1.44 -5.29
CA ALA A 193 -7.56 1.75 -4.31
C ALA A 193 -7.75 0.61 -3.30
N PHE A 194 -7.85 -0.65 -3.77
CA PHE A 194 -7.92 -1.84 -2.90
C PHE A 194 -6.67 -2.03 -2.05
N ILE A 195 -5.48 -1.82 -2.63
CA ILE A 195 -4.20 -1.94 -1.91
C ILE A 195 -4.15 -0.92 -0.76
N VAL A 196 -4.35 0.36 -1.06
CA VAL A 196 -4.22 1.45 -0.08
C VAL A 196 -5.22 1.31 1.06
N THR A 197 -6.49 1.01 0.76
CA THR A 197 -7.50 0.80 1.81
C THR A 197 -7.27 -0.49 2.58
N GLY A 198 -6.74 -1.55 1.94
CA GLY A 198 -6.48 -2.82 2.61
C GLY A 198 -5.34 -2.73 3.62
N TRP A 199 -4.28 -1.98 3.29
CA TRP A 199 -3.20 -1.71 4.24
C TRP A 199 -3.65 -0.85 5.44
N ALA A 200 -4.73 -0.08 5.31
CA ALA A 200 -5.30 0.63 6.45
C ALA A 200 -5.93 -0.31 7.49
N PHE A 201 -6.31 -1.55 7.13
CA PHE A 201 -6.81 -2.57 8.08
C PHE A 201 -5.73 -3.16 8.98
N LEU A 202 -4.45 -2.90 8.70
CA LEU A 202 -3.31 -3.44 9.44
C LEU A 202 -3.45 -3.34 10.97
N PRO A 203 -3.94 -2.22 11.57
CA PRO A 203 -4.07 -2.10 13.00
C PRO A 203 -4.92 -3.21 13.64
N PHE A 204 -5.90 -3.75 12.92
CA PHE A 204 -6.75 -4.80 13.47
C PHE A 204 -5.99 -6.09 13.80
N SER A 205 -4.84 -6.34 13.17
CA SER A 205 -3.96 -7.46 13.54
C SER A 205 -3.43 -7.38 14.98
N PHE A 206 -3.34 -6.17 15.56
CA PHE A 206 -2.90 -5.97 16.95
C PHE A 206 -4.00 -6.23 18.00
N PHE A 207 -5.26 -6.47 17.60
CA PHE A 207 -6.30 -6.81 18.57
C PHE A 207 -6.01 -8.12 19.31
N ALA A 208 -5.46 -9.13 18.62
CA ALA A 208 -5.15 -10.41 19.25
C ALA A 208 -4.08 -10.28 20.36
N PRO A 209 -2.93 -9.63 20.12
CA PRO A 209 -1.99 -9.29 21.19
C PRO A 209 -2.63 -8.51 22.35
N VAL A 210 -3.42 -7.47 22.06
CA VAL A 210 -4.09 -6.66 23.10
C VAL A 210 -5.06 -7.51 23.93
N ALA A 211 -5.76 -8.45 23.30
CA ALA A 211 -6.68 -9.36 23.96
C ALA A 211 -6.02 -10.34 24.92
N CYS A 212 -4.80 -10.78 24.62
CA CYS A 212 -4.02 -11.64 25.53
C CYS A 212 -3.80 -10.95 26.90
N PHE A 213 -3.76 -9.62 26.94
CA PHE A 213 -3.60 -8.84 28.17
C PHE A 213 -4.91 -8.46 28.85
N LYS A 214 -6.06 -8.97 28.39
CA LYS A 214 -7.38 -8.64 28.96
C LYS A 214 -7.46 -8.87 30.47
N LEU A 215 -6.92 -9.98 30.96
CA LEU A 215 -6.91 -10.31 32.39
C LEU A 215 -5.98 -9.41 33.20
N ALA A 216 -4.85 -9.01 32.63
CA ALA A 216 -3.86 -8.16 33.29
C ALA A 216 -4.31 -6.69 33.40
N LEU A 217 -5.03 -6.20 32.39
CA LEU A 217 -5.43 -4.79 32.27
C LEU A 217 -6.77 -4.46 32.94
N GLY A 218 -7.60 -5.46 33.23
CA GLY A 218 -8.92 -5.27 33.84
C GLY A 218 -9.76 -4.25 33.07
N ASN A 219 -10.23 -3.19 33.75
CA ASN A 219 -11.03 -2.13 33.13
C ASN A 219 -10.25 -1.27 32.11
N GLY A 220 -8.91 -1.22 32.23
CA GLY A 220 -8.05 -0.52 31.26
C GLY A 220 -8.04 -1.18 29.88
N PHE A 221 -8.46 -2.45 29.79
CA PHE A 221 -8.54 -3.19 28.52
C PHE A 221 -9.34 -2.45 27.44
N ILE A 222 -10.45 -1.79 27.81
CA ILE A 222 -11.31 -1.08 26.85
C ILE A 222 -10.52 0.02 26.15
N PHE A 223 -9.71 0.79 26.88
CA PHE A 223 -8.91 1.87 26.32
C PHE A 223 -7.88 1.33 25.30
N PHE A 224 -7.16 0.26 25.66
CA PHE A 224 -6.21 -0.38 24.76
C PHE A 224 -6.87 -1.09 23.58
N ALA A 225 -8.07 -1.64 23.75
CA ALA A 225 -8.85 -2.23 22.68
C ALA A 225 -9.39 -1.18 21.69
N CYS A 226 -9.59 0.07 22.13
CA CYS A 226 -9.97 1.17 21.24
C CYS A 226 -8.79 1.67 20.38
N LEU A 227 -7.54 1.49 20.83
CA LEU A 227 -6.37 2.06 20.17
C LEU A 227 -6.21 1.56 18.72
N PRO A 228 -6.29 0.25 18.40
CA PRO A 228 -6.22 -0.19 17.02
C PRO A 228 -7.40 0.30 16.16
N ALA A 229 -8.59 0.48 16.73
CA ALA A 229 -9.74 1.03 16.00
C ALA A 229 -9.54 2.52 15.65
N ILE A 230 -9.05 3.32 16.61
CA ILE A 230 -8.68 4.72 16.36
C ILE A 230 -7.57 4.80 15.31
N TRP A 231 -6.58 3.92 15.39
CA TRP A 231 -5.49 3.86 14.42
C TRP A 231 -5.97 3.47 13.02
N PHE A 232 -6.88 2.49 12.91
CA PHE A 232 -7.55 2.15 11.66
C PHE A 232 -8.23 3.38 11.04
N LEU A 233 -9.00 4.14 11.82
CA LEU A 233 -9.66 5.35 11.33
C LEU A 233 -8.65 6.40 10.84
N PHE A 234 -7.54 6.57 11.56
CA PHE A 234 -6.46 7.47 11.17
C PHE A 234 -5.78 7.04 9.87
N LEU A 235 -5.49 5.74 9.69
CA LEU A 235 -4.89 5.22 8.46
C LEU A 235 -5.87 5.32 7.29
N GLN A 236 -7.15 5.01 7.52
CA GLN A 236 -8.19 5.11 6.50
C GLN A 236 -8.37 6.56 6.04
N TRP A 237 -8.36 7.51 6.98
CA TRP A 237 -8.38 8.94 6.69
C TRP A 237 -7.17 9.36 5.85
N THR A 238 -5.98 8.93 6.28
CA THR A 238 -4.72 9.24 5.60
C THR A 238 -4.69 8.65 4.18
N ALA A 239 -5.17 7.42 4.01
CA ALA A 239 -5.32 6.74 2.72
C ALA A 239 -6.19 7.56 1.75
N PHE A 240 -7.35 8.02 2.21
CA PHE A 240 -8.23 8.87 1.39
C PHE A 240 -7.57 10.22 1.07
N GLN A 241 -6.93 10.83 2.06
CA GLN A 241 -6.26 12.11 1.88
C GLN A 241 -5.12 12.02 0.85
N THR A 242 -4.27 11.00 0.94
CA THR A 242 -3.10 10.84 0.05
C THR A 242 -3.50 10.45 -1.36
N ALA A 243 -4.47 9.56 -1.52
CA ALA A 243 -4.97 9.13 -2.82
C ALA A 243 -5.71 10.26 -3.56
N LEU A 244 -6.57 11.01 -2.87
CA LEU A 244 -7.33 12.11 -3.45
C LEU A 244 -6.52 13.41 -3.56
N ARG A 245 -5.40 13.53 -2.84
CA ARG A 245 -4.58 14.76 -2.73
C ARG A 245 -5.39 16.00 -2.35
N VAL A 246 -6.39 15.83 -1.51
CA VAL A 246 -7.26 16.92 -1.03
C VAL A 246 -6.80 17.45 0.33
N SER A 247 -7.20 18.68 0.66
CA SER A 247 -7.00 19.22 2.00
C SER A 247 -7.86 18.48 3.02
N ASN A 248 -7.42 18.45 4.29
CA ASN A 248 -8.15 17.80 5.39
C ASN A 248 -9.59 18.32 5.50
N PHE A 249 -9.79 19.63 5.33
CA PHE A 249 -11.11 20.24 5.41
C PHE A 249 -12.05 19.75 4.30
N LYS A 250 -11.57 19.64 3.06
CA LYS A 250 -12.37 19.10 1.95
C LYS A 250 -12.71 17.63 2.19
N LEU A 251 -11.75 16.84 2.69
CA LEU A 251 -12.00 15.45 3.02
C LEU A 251 -13.03 15.30 4.15
N LEU A 252 -12.98 16.18 5.15
CA LEU A 252 -13.97 16.23 6.23
C LEU A 252 -15.35 16.57 5.73
N LEU A 253 -15.46 17.54 4.82
CA LEU A 253 -16.73 17.87 4.19
C LEU A 253 -17.29 16.67 3.40
N ILE A 254 -16.44 15.99 2.62
CA ILE A 254 -16.84 14.77 1.89
C ILE A 254 -17.30 13.69 2.87
N ALA A 255 -16.52 13.42 3.92
CA ALA A 255 -16.84 12.41 4.93
C ALA A 255 -18.10 12.74 5.74
N LEU A 256 -18.44 14.02 5.89
CA LEU A 256 -19.64 14.48 6.58
C LEU A 256 -20.88 14.47 5.67
N VAL A 257 -20.73 14.79 4.38
CA VAL A 257 -21.85 14.95 3.44
C VAL A 257 -22.18 13.64 2.72
N VAL A 258 -21.18 12.84 2.33
CA VAL A 258 -21.40 11.63 1.53
C VAL A 258 -22.20 10.57 2.27
N PRO A 259 -21.93 10.21 3.55
CA PRO A 259 -22.70 9.17 4.23
C PRO A 259 -24.19 9.53 4.40
N PRO A 260 -24.57 10.75 4.81
CA PRO A 260 -25.98 11.16 4.81
C PRO A 260 -26.65 11.07 3.43
N VAL A 261 -25.97 11.51 2.38
CA VAL A 261 -26.51 11.43 1.01
C VAL A 261 -26.73 9.99 0.58
N LEU A 262 -25.76 9.10 0.85
CA LEU A 262 -25.91 7.67 0.56
C LEU A 262 -27.03 7.02 1.39
N CYS A 263 -27.19 7.42 2.65
CA CYS A 263 -28.29 6.96 3.50
C CYS A 263 -29.64 7.37 2.93
N LEU A 264 -29.80 8.62 2.48
CA LEU A 264 -31.03 9.09 1.84
C LEU A 264 -31.34 8.34 0.54
N VAL A 265 -30.33 8.12 -0.31
CA VAL A 265 -30.49 7.34 -1.55
C VAL A 265 -30.90 5.90 -1.22
N TYR A 266 -30.30 5.29 -0.21
CA TYR A 266 -30.64 3.93 0.21
C TYR A 266 -32.08 3.83 0.74
N ILE A 267 -32.49 4.76 1.61
CA ILE A 267 -33.87 4.83 2.12
C ILE A 267 -34.86 5.01 0.96
N PHE A 268 -34.54 5.86 -0.02
CA PHE A 268 -35.36 6.05 -1.21
C PHE A 268 -35.56 4.76 -2.00
N TRP A 269 -34.50 4.00 -2.26
CA TRP A 269 -34.59 2.72 -2.98
C TRP A 269 -35.34 1.64 -2.19
N ILE A 270 -35.13 1.55 -0.88
CA ILE A 270 -35.95 0.67 -0.02
C ILE A 270 -37.42 1.06 -0.11
N GLY A 271 -37.73 2.36 -0.05
CA GLY A 271 -39.09 2.87 -0.19
C GLY A 271 -39.72 2.46 -1.53
N LEU A 272 -38.99 2.59 -2.64
CA LEU A 272 -39.44 2.14 -3.96
C LEU A 272 -39.67 0.62 -4.00
N ALA A 273 -38.77 -0.18 -3.43
CA ALA A 273 -38.92 -1.64 -3.39
C ALA A 273 -40.14 -2.05 -2.55
N ALA A 274 -40.32 -1.44 -1.38
CA ALA A 274 -41.48 -1.67 -0.52
C ALA A 274 -42.80 -1.27 -1.20
N PHE A 275 -42.82 -0.13 -1.89
CA PHE A 275 -43.97 0.31 -2.67
C PHE A 275 -44.29 -0.65 -3.82
N SER A 276 -43.26 -1.11 -4.53
CA SER A 276 -43.43 -2.10 -5.60
C SER A 276 -44.03 -3.41 -5.08
N LEU A 277 -43.54 -3.93 -3.95
CA LEU A 277 -44.08 -5.14 -3.32
C LEU A 277 -45.53 -4.94 -2.85
N LEU A 278 -45.83 -3.78 -2.24
CA LEU A 278 -47.19 -3.45 -1.80
C LEU A 278 -48.16 -3.38 -2.99
N SER A 279 -47.73 -2.79 -4.11
CA SER A 279 -48.55 -2.71 -5.33
C SER A 279 -48.88 -4.10 -5.91
N GLN A 280 -47.90 -5.01 -5.91
CA GLN A 280 -48.11 -6.39 -6.34
C GLN A 280 -49.06 -7.14 -5.41
N LEU A 281 -48.94 -6.91 -4.10
CA LEU A 281 -49.81 -7.54 -3.09
C LEU A 281 -51.27 -7.08 -3.26
N ILE A 282 -51.50 -5.78 -3.47
CA ILE A 282 -52.84 -5.22 -3.70
C ILE A 282 -53.44 -5.81 -4.99
N ALA A 283 -52.66 -5.88 -6.07
CA ALA A 283 -53.12 -6.44 -7.34
C ALA A 283 -53.47 -7.93 -7.26
N HIS A 284 -52.88 -8.69 -6.34
CA HIS A 284 -53.20 -10.10 -6.13
C HIS A 284 -54.42 -10.31 -5.23
N LEU A 285 -54.81 -9.30 -4.44
CA LEU A 285 -55.97 -9.33 -3.55
C LEU A 285 -57.27 -8.82 -4.22
N SER A 286 -57.14 -8.06 -5.31
CA SER A 286 -58.26 -7.57 -6.15
C SER A 286 -58.65 -8.58 -7.23
#